data_AF-A0ABD1FPQ8-F1
#
_entry.id   AF-A0ABD1FPQ8-F1
#
_cell.length_a   1.000
_cell.length_b   1.000
_cell.length_c   1.000
_cell.angle_alpha   90.00
_cell.angle_beta   90.00
_cell.angle_gamma   90.00
#
_symmetry.space_group_name_H-M   'P 1'
#
loop_
_entity.id
_entity.type
_entity.pdbx_description
1 polymer ?
#
loop_
_entity_poly.entity_id
_entity_poly.type
_entity_poly.pdbx_seq_one_letter_code
_entity_poly.pdbx_strand_id
1 'polypeptide(L)'
;MLHAFHNVCRHHASILVAGAEKTSCFACPYHGWTYGLDGALKNFKAKEMGLVPLRVSIWEPFVLIDFGAMPNDNPDSEGVGNEWLGDAVEQLSANGVDTSLKYVCRRTYTLDCNWKVFCDNYLDGGYHVPYAHKGLASGLQLDSYSTTMYEKVSVQSCAGITKDSQEENERLGEKAFYAYVYPNFMINRVIATSSKRAYETVKECRTKTQHYATASNKGWSLRHITLGDIVHLLRWLCTTSTVYCIKISPHDT
;
A
#
# COMPACT_ATOMS: atom_id res chain seq x y z
N MET A 1 -16.63 -0.13 -14.45
CA MET A 1 -17.05 -0.33 -13.06
C MET A 1 -16.00 -1.20 -12.39
N LEU A 2 -15.58 -0.85 -11.17
CA LEU A 2 -14.55 -1.56 -10.41
C LEU A 2 -15.25 -2.32 -9.27
N HIS A 3 -14.84 -3.56 -9.03
CA HIS A 3 -15.38 -4.38 -7.94
C HIS A 3 -14.24 -5.03 -7.17
N ALA A 4 -14.44 -5.25 -5.88
CA ALA A 4 -13.55 -6.00 -5.02
C ALA A 4 -14.35 -7.06 -4.26
N PHE A 5 -13.75 -8.24 -4.07
CA PHE A 5 -14.37 -9.36 -3.37
C PHE A 5 -13.34 -10.09 -2.53
N HIS A 6 -13.80 -10.77 -1.48
CA HIS A 6 -12.99 -11.81 -0.86
C HIS A 6 -12.71 -12.92 -1.88
N ASN A 7 -11.43 -13.26 -2.07
CA ASN A 7 -10.97 -14.31 -2.99
C ASN A 7 -11.19 -15.72 -2.40
N VAL A 8 -12.44 -16.04 -2.07
CA VAL A 8 -12.84 -17.26 -1.38
C VAL A 8 -14.15 -17.75 -1.97
N CYS A 9 -14.13 -18.97 -2.51
CA CYS A 9 -15.32 -19.64 -3.02
C CYS A 9 -16.32 -19.87 -1.88
N ARG A 10 -17.58 -19.51 -2.11
CA ARG A 10 -18.69 -19.68 -1.16
C ARG A 10 -19.15 -21.13 -0.95
N HIS A 11 -18.59 -22.10 -1.69
CA HIS A 11 -18.91 -23.52 -1.54
C HIS A 11 -18.08 -24.15 -0.39
N HIS A 12 -16.76 -24.27 -0.59
CA HIS A 12 -15.84 -24.88 0.39
C HIS A 12 -14.53 -24.09 0.53
N ALA A 13 -14.62 -22.76 0.51
CA ALA A 13 -13.55 -21.82 0.81
C ALA A 13 -12.26 -21.95 -0.03
N SER A 14 -12.33 -22.57 -1.21
CA SER A 14 -11.21 -22.59 -2.16
C SER A 14 -10.85 -21.17 -2.61
N ILE A 15 -9.56 -20.91 -2.80
CA ILE A 15 -9.07 -19.70 -3.48
C ILE A 15 -9.52 -19.78 -4.95
N LEU A 16 -10.00 -18.65 -5.51
CA LEU A 16 -10.50 -18.59 -6.89
C LEU A 16 -9.42 -18.16 -7.88
N VAL A 17 -8.61 -17.18 -7.50
CA VAL A 17 -7.59 -16.59 -8.38
C VAL A 17 -6.24 -16.57 -7.68
N ALA A 18 -5.18 -16.93 -8.38
CA ALA A 18 -3.81 -16.79 -7.91
C ALA A 18 -3.06 -15.81 -8.82
N GLY A 19 -2.72 -14.62 -8.30
CA GLY A 19 -2.03 -13.59 -9.07
C GLY A 19 -2.97 -12.63 -9.80
N ALA A 20 -2.47 -12.04 -10.90
CA ALA A 20 -3.18 -11.05 -11.69
C ALA A 20 -3.39 -11.57 -13.11
N GLU A 21 -4.65 -11.77 -13.49
CA GLU A 21 -5.04 -12.37 -14.77
C GLU A 21 -6.20 -11.62 -15.40
N LYS A 22 -6.32 -11.72 -16.73
CA LYS A 22 -7.51 -11.26 -17.46
C LYS A 22 -8.45 -12.45 -17.62
N THR A 23 -9.67 -12.33 -17.11
CA THR A 23 -10.70 -13.37 -17.20
C THR A 23 -12.08 -12.78 -17.45
N SER A 24 -13.00 -13.58 -17.96
CA SER A 24 -14.42 -13.26 -18.12
C SER A 24 -15.31 -13.82 -17.00
N CYS A 25 -14.74 -14.66 -16.11
CA CYS A 25 -15.41 -15.22 -14.94
C CYS A 25 -14.40 -15.81 -13.93
N PHE A 26 -14.84 -16.03 -12.70
CA PHE A 26 -14.05 -16.72 -11.68
C PHE A 26 -14.56 -18.16 -11.54
N ALA A 27 -13.80 -19.14 -12.03
CA ALA A 27 -14.14 -20.55 -11.89
C ALA A 27 -13.38 -21.15 -10.70
N CYS A 28 -14.12 -21.71 -9.74
CA CYS A 28 -13.54 -22.36 -8.57
C CYS A 28 -12.81 -23.65 -9.00
N PRO A 29 -11.51 -23.80 -8.70
CA PRO A 29 -10.73 -24.96 -9.14
C PRO A 29 -11.13 -26.26 -8.42
N TYR A 30 -11.87 -26.17 -7.31
CA TYR A 30 -12.27 -27.34 -6.54
C TYR A 30 -13.49 -28.05 -7.16
N HIS A 31 -14.59 -27.33 -7.39
CA HIS A 31 -15.87 -27.92 -7.79
C HIS A 31 -16.55 -27.20 -8.97
N GLY A 32 -15.85 -26.27 -9.64
CA GLY A 32 -16.35 -25.61 -10.85
C GLY A 32 -17.44 -24.55 -10.63
N TRP A 33 -17.76 -24.16 -9.38
CA TRP A 33 -18.63 -23.00 -9.14
C TRP A 33 -18.05 -21.77 -9.84
N THR A 34 -18.88 -21.15 -10.68
CA THR A 34 -18.43 -20.07 -11.56
C THR A 34 -19.11 -18.78 -11.17
N TYR A 35 -18.35 -17.70 -10.99
CA TYR A 35 -18.86 -16.38 -10.64
C TYR A 35 -18.66 -15.39 -11.80
N GLY A 36 -19.60 -14.45 -11.97
CA GLY A 36 -19.44 -13.29 -12.84
C GLY A 36 -18.39 -12.31 -12.31
N LEU A 37 -18.04 -11.32 -13.14
CA LEU A 37 -17.15 -10.23 -12.74
C LEU A 37 -17.80 -9.27 -11.72
N ASP A 38 -19.12 -9.35 -11.60
CA ASP A 38 -19.96 -8.73 -10.57
C ASP A 38 -20.04 -9.58 -9.28
N GLY A 39 -19.35 -10.72 -9.23
CA GLY A 39 -19.36 -11.64 -8.08
C GLY A 39 -20.60 -12.54 -8.00
N ALA A 40 -21.57 -12.43 -8.91
CA ALA A 40 -22.77 -13.25 -8.89
C ALA A 40 -22.46 -14.71 -9.26
N LEU A 41 -23.01 -15.69 -8.54
CA LEU A 41 -22.87 -17.10 -8.88
C LEU A 41 -23.65 -17.40 -10.17
N LYS A 42 -22.97 -17.95 -11.17
CA LYS A 42 -23.56 -18.37 -12.44
C LYS A 42 -24.17 -19.77 -12.31
N ASN A 43 -25.25 -20.01 -13.06
CA ASN A 43 -25.88 -21.33 -13.26
C ASN A 43 -26.48 -22.01 -12.02
N PHE A 44 -26.60 -21.31 -10.90
CA PHE A 44 -27.28 -21.82 -9.71
C PHE A 44 -28.21 -20.75 -9.14
N LYS A 45 -29.46 -21.12 -8.79
CA LYS A 45 -30.48 -20.18 -8.28
C LYS A 45 -30.33 -19.82 -6.81
N ALA A 46 -29.18 -20.09 -6.19
CA ALA A 46 -28.88 -19.59 -4.86
C ALA A 46 -28.41 -18.13 -4.98
N LYS A 47 -29.37 -17.19 -5.15
CA LYS A 47 -29.10 -15.74 -5.23
C LYS A 47 -28.25 -15.22 -4.07
N GLU A 48 -28.21 -15.94 -2.95
CA GLU A 48 -27.51 -15.58 -1.72
C GLU A 48 -26.04 -16.07 -1.64
N MET A 49 -25.55 -16.79 -2.66
CA MET A 49 -24.23 -17.43 -2.65
C MET A 49 -23.19 -16.75 -3.57
N GLY A 50 -23.42 -15.49 -3.94
CA GLY A 50 -22.43 -14.65 -4.62
C GLY A 50 -21.19 -14.38 -3.77
N LEU A 51 -20.12 -13.89 -4.38
CA LEU A 51 -18.90 -13.50 -3.67
C LEU A 51 -19.21 -12.38 -2.65
N VAL A 52 -18.51 -12.39 -1.51
CA VAL A 52 -18.67 -11.34 -0.50
C VAL A 52 -17.96 -10.09 -1.02
N PRO A 53 -18.68 -8.99 -1.29
CA PRO A 53 -18.10 -7.76 -1.81
C PRO A 53 -17.27 -7.06 -0.73
N LEU A 54 -16.30 -6.28 -1.18
CA LEU A 54 -15.54 -5.31 -0.39
C LEU A 54 -15.79 -3.91 -0.96
N ARG A 55 -15.84 -2.91 -0.09
CA ARG A 55 -15.84 -1.51 -0.51
C ARG A 55 -14.54 -1.22 -1.25
N VAL A 56 -14.67 -0.57 -2.40
CA VAL A 56 -13.53 -0.21 -3.23
C VAL A 56 -13.71 1.20 -3.79
N SER A 57 -12.64 1.96 -3.87
CA SER A 57 -12.63 3.24 -4.58
C SER A 57 -11.37 3.41 -5.40
N ILE A 58 -11.38 4.39 -6.28
CA ILE A 58 -10.20 4.86 -6.98
C ILE A 58 -9.84 6.23 -6.39
N TRP A 59 -8.58 6.41 -6.02
CA TRP A 59 -8.00 7.72 -5.73
C TRP A 59 -6.78 7.90 -6.62
N GLU A 60 -6.85 8.84 -7.56
CA GLU A 60 -5.81 9.08 -8.56
C GLU A 60 -5.45 7.74 -9.28
N PRO A 61 -4.18 7.25 -9.41
CA PRO A 61 -3.92 5.95 -10.03
C PRO A 61 -4.08 4.77 -9.06
N PHE A 62 -4.52 4.98 -7.81
CA PHE A 62 -4.57 3.95 -6.78
C PHE A 62 -5.96 3.36 -6.62
N VAL A 63 -6.00 2.04 -6.41
CA VAL A 63 -7.21 1.31 -6.00
C VAL A 63 -7.14 1.09 -4.49
N LEU A 64 -8.15 1.58 -3.79
CA LEU A 64 -8.27 1.48 -2.34
C LEU A 64 -9.34 0.46 -1.99
N ILE A 65 -9.04 -0.44 -1.04
CA ILE A 65 -9.97 -1.48 -0.59
C ILE A 65 -10.14 -1.34 0.93
N ASP A 66 -11.38 -1.28 1.38
CA ASP A 66 -11.73 -1.25 2.80
C ASP A 66 -12.22 -2.63 3.26
N PHE A 67 -11.49 -3.19 4.24
CA PHE A 67 -11.78 -4.49 4.87
C PHE A 67 -12.64 -4.37 6.14
N GLY A 68 -12.88 -3.15 6.63
CA GLY A 68 -13.68 -2.87 7.83
C GLY A 68 -15.18 -2.68 7.56
N ALA A 69 -15.57 -2.65 6.28
CA ALA A 69 -16.95 -2.49 5.85
C ALA A 69 -17.85 -3.64 6.35
N MET A 70 -19.00 -3.29 6.90
CA MET A 70 -20.01 -4.27 7.31
C MET A 70 -20.80 -4.76 6.07
N PRO A 71 -21.42 -5.96 6.11
CA PRO A 71 -22.12 -6.55 4.97
C PRO A 71 -23.23 -5.69 4.33
N ASN A 72 -23.70 -4.65 5.03
CA ASN A 72 -24.76 -3.74 4.58
C ASN A 72 -24.24 -2.38 4.08
N ASP A 73 -22.93 -2.15 4.11
CA ASP A 73 -22.36 -0.90 3.61
C ASP A 73 -22.40 -0.91 2.08
N ASN A 74 -22.72 0.25 1.48
CA ASN A 74 -22.77 0.38 0.04
C ASN A 74 -21.35 0.11 -0.54
N PRO A 75 -21.16 -0.93 -1.38
CA PRO A 75 -19.85 -1.24 -1.95
C PRO A 75 -19.37 -0.16 -2.93
N ASP A 76 -20.28 0.64 -3.50
CA ASP A 76 -20.00 1.79 -4.39
C ASP A 76 -19.78 3.08 -3.58
N SER A 77 -18.92 3.05 -2.56
CA SER A 77 -18.61 4.27 -1.83
C SER A 77 -17.43 4.99 -2.48
N GLU A 78 -17.72 6.06 -3.22
CA GLU A 78 -16.72 7.10 -3.56
C GLU A 78 -16.03 7.66 -2.29
N GLY A 79 -16.63 7.42 -1.12
CA GLY A 79 -16.12 7.82 0.19
C GLY A 79 -14.85 7.12 0.68
N VAL A 80 -14.43 5.93 0.20
CA VAL A 80 -13.25 5.24 0.79
C VAL A 80 -11.99 6.11 0.73
N GLY A 81 -11.72 6.75 -0.40
CA GLY A 81 -10.57 7.65 -0.56
C GLY A 81 -10.67 8.88 0.35
N ASN A 82 -11.83 9.53 0.37
CA ASN A 82 -12.04 10.73 1.19
C ASN A 82 -12.02 10.42 2.70
N GLU A 83 -12.58 9.28 3.14
CA GLU A 83 -12.56 8.81 4.53
C GLU A 83 -11.14 8.41 5.00
N TRP A 84 -10.33 7.92 4.06
CA TRP A 84 -8.97 7.49 4.34
C TRP A 84 -7.99 8.66 4.41
N LEU A 85 -8.08 9.58 3.44
CA LEU A 85 -7.16 10.71 3.30
C LEU A 85 -7.60 11.95 4.10
N GLY A 86 -8.91 12.09 4.35
CA GLY A 86 -9.50 13.23 5.05
C GLY A 86 -9.09 14.56 4.43
N ASP A 87 -8.82 15.54 5.30
CA ASP A 87 -8.44 16.91 4.92
C ASP A 87 -7.10 16.99 4.16
N ALA A 88 -6.33 15.91 4.08
CA ALA A 88 -5.06 15.88 3.34
C ALA A 88 -5.24 15.67 1.82
N VAL A 89 -6.44 15.29 1.36
CA VAL A 89 -6.67 14.87 -0.04
C VAL A 89 -6.22 15.92 -1.06
N GLU A 90 -6.56 17.20 -0.84
CA GLU A 90 -6.20 18.28 -1.75
C GLU A 90 -4.68 18.47 -1.84
N GLN A 91 -4.00 18.43 -0.69
CA GLN A 91 -2.53 18.59 -0.64
C GLN A 91 -1.82 17.43 -1.35
N LEU A 92 -2.32 16.20 -1.17
CA LEU A 92 -1.76 14.99 -1.78
C LEU A 92 -2.01 14.94 -3.29
N SER A 93 -3.20 15.30 -3.75
CA SER A 93 -3.50 15.38 -5.19
C SER A 93 -2.66 16.48 -5.87
N ALA A 94 -2.45 17.61 -5.22
CA ALA A 94 -1.66 18.70 -5.80
C ALA A 94 -0.14 18.42 -5.85
N ASN A 95 0.40 17.78 -4.80
CA ASN A 95 1.86 17.71 -4.60
C ASN A 95 2.43 16.29 -4.50
N GLY A 96 1.59 15.30 -4.18
CA GLY A 96 2.02 13.93 -3.94
C GLY A 96 1.98 13.07 -5.20
N VAL A 97 0.94 13.22 -6.02
CA VAL A 97 0.65 12.32 -7.15
C VAL A 97 0.63 13.08 -8.47
N ASP A 98 1.28 12.54 -9.50
CA ASP A 98 1.16 13.04 -10.87
C ASP A 98 0.59 11.95 -11.79
N THR A 99 -0.65 12.15 -12.23
CA THR A 99 -1.38 11.17 -13.05
C THR A 99 -0.85 11.07 -14.49
N SER A 100 0.04 11.97 -14.91
CA SER A 100 0.74 11.86 -16.20
C SER A 100 1.91 10.86 -16.16
N LEU A 101 2.36 10.46 -14.96
CA LEU A 101 3.44 9.50 -14.80
C LEU A 101 3.00 8.09 -15.19
N LYS A 102 3.93 7.34 -15.81
CA LYS A 102 3.69 5.94 -16.19
C LYS A 102 4.37 4.99 -15.21
N TYR A 103 3.68 3.91 -14.86
CA TYR A 103 4.26 2.83 -14.08
C TYR A 103 5.50 2.25 -14.76
N VAL A 104 6.58 2.08 -14.00
CA VAL A 104 7.84 1.53 -14.53
C VAL A 104 8.16 0.18 -13.91
N CYS A 105 8.21 0.09 -12.58
CA CYS A 105 8.49 -1.20 -11.94
C CYS A 105 7.96 -1.28 -10.51
N ARG A 106 7.86 -2.52 -10.03
CA ARG A 106 7.60 -2.86 -8.64
C ARG A 106 8.79 -3.64 -8.11
N ARG A 107 9.28 -3.24 -6.94
CA ARG A 107 10.31 -3.94 -6.19
C ARG A 107 9.74 -4.41 -4.87
N THR A 108 10.03 -5.63 -4.49
CA THR A 108 9.58 -6.20 -3.23
C THR A 108 10.77 -6.62 -2.41
N TYR A 109 10.81 -6.15 -1.16
CA TYR A 109 11.84 -6.47 -0.19
C TYR A 109 11.20 -7.19 0.99
N THR A 110 11.86 -8.22 1.50
CA THR A 110 11.49 -8.84 2.78
C THR A 110 12.40 -8.25 3.85
N LEU A 111 11.79 -7.67 4.88
CA LEU A 111 12.46 -7.07 6.02
C LEU A 111 12.07 -7.86 7.27
N ASP A 112 13.08 -8.24 8.06
CA ASP A 112 12.89 -8.96 9.32
C ASP A 112 12.66 -7.98 10.47
N CYS A 113 11.64 -7.14 10.31
CA CYS A 113 11.21 -6.19 11.33
C CYS A 113 9.68 -6.12 11.41
N ASN A 114 9.17 -5.51 12.48
CA ASN A 114 7.76 -5.16 12.55
C ASN A 114 7.46 -3.99 11.60
N TRP A 115 6.27 -3.95 10.98
CA TRP A 115 5.93 -2.90 10.01
C TRP A 115 5.97 -1.50 10.60
N LYS A 116 5.63 -1.38 11.88
CA LYS A 116 5.69 -0.11 12.59
C LYS A 116 7.12 0.45 12.62
N VAL A 117 8.14 -0.40 12.77
CA VAL A 117 9.55 0.03 12.76
C VAL A 117 9.93 0.64 11.40
N PHE A 118 9.44 0.08 10.30
CA PHE A 118 9.66 0.64 8.97
C PHE A 118 8.93 1.98 8.78
N CYS A 119 7.70 2.09 9.28
CA CYS A 119 6.95 3.34 9.26
C CYS A 119 7.57 4.42 10.15
N ASP A 120 8.01 4.07 11.36
CA ASP A 120 8.66 4.98 12.31
C ASP A 120 9.96 5.55 11.71
N ASN A 121 10.75 4.72 11.01
CA ASN A 121 11.93 5.19 10.29
C ASN A 121 11.59 6.20 9.18
N TYR A 122 10.45 6.04 8.50
CA TYR A 122 10.00 7.00 7.49
C TYR A 122 9.46 8.31 8.09
N LEU A 123 8.99 8.26 9.34
CA LEU A 123 8.34 9.36 10.05
C LEU A 123 9.27 10.10 11.02
N ASP A 124 10.57 9.80 11.03
CA ASP A 124 11.52 10.37 12.00
C ASP A 124 11.97 11.81 11.68
N GLY A 125 11.29 12.49 10.75
CA GLY A 125 11.59 13.87 10.36
C GLY A 125 12.95 14.04 9.69
N GLY A 126 13.50 12.96 9.09
CA GLY A 126 14.81 12.98 8.45
C GLY A 126 15.99 12.88 9.42
N TYR A 127 15.74 12.60 10.70
CA TYR A 127 16.79 12.51 11.74
C TYR A 127 17.90 11.52 11.37
N HIS A 128 17.55 10.35 10.82
CA HIS A 128 18.54 9.35 10.40
C HIS A 128 19.30 9.70 9.11
N VAL A 129 18.77 10.60 8.28
CA VAL A 129 19.25 10.84 6.91
C VAL A 129 20.73 11.26 6.85
N PRO A 130 21.23 12.21 7.68
CA PRO A 130 22.66 12.56 7.70
C PRO A 130 23.60 11.39 7.99
N TYR A 131 23.15 10.47 8.84
CA TYR A 131 23.97 9.40 9.38
C TYR A 131 23.95 8.16 8.48
N ALA A 132 22.78 7.81 7.95
CA ALA A 132 22.56 6.59 7.18
C ALA A 132 22.58 6.80 5.65
N HIS A 133 22.30 8.01 5.16
CA HIS A 133 22.08 8.29 3.74
C HIS A 133 22.87 9.51 3.26
N LYS A 134 24.20 9.45 3.35
CA LYS A 134 25.10 10.55 2.96
C LYS A 134 24.81 11.16 1.59
N GLY A 135 24.49 10.34 0.58
CA GLY A 135 24.16 10.81 -0.77
C GLY A 135 22.78 11.46 -0.90
N LEU A 136 21.82 11.14 -0.02
CA LEU A 136 20.54 11.86 0.06
C LEU A 136 20.72 13.17 0.82
N ALA A 137 21.43 13.12 1.95
CA ALA A 137 21.70 14.28 2.79
C ALA A 137 22.43 15.40 2.02
N SER A 138 23.35 15.06 1.10
CA SER A 138 24.11 16.04 0.31
C SER A 138 23.28 16.87 -0.67
N GLY A 139 22.04 16.46 -0.96
CA GLY A 139 21.12 17.19 -1.84
C GLY A 139 19.94 17.82 -1.12
N LEU A 140 19.88 17.77 0.22
CA LEU A 140 18.78 18.29 1.01
C LEU A 140 19.24 19.39 1.98
N GLN A 141 18.47 20.47 2.07
CA GLN A 141 18.63 21.50 3.09
C GLN A 141 17.87 21.07 4.35
N LEU A 142 18.51 20.27 5.21
CA LEU A 142 17.84 19.58 6.32
C LEU A 142 17.24 20.49 7.40
N ASP A 143 17.77 21.70 7.56
CA ASP A 143 17.21 22.77 8.40
C ASP A 143 15.86 23.30 7.88
N SER A 144 15.53 23.04 6.61
CA SER A 144 14.22 23.38 6.03
C SER A 144 13.17 22.28 6.19
N TYR A 145 13.50 21.15 6.84
CA TYR A 145 12.58 20.04 6.97
C TYR A 145 11.35 20.43 7.78
N SER A 146 10.17 20.17 7.23
CA SER A 146 8.89 20.49 7.85
C SER A 146 7.96 19.30 7.85
N THR A 147 7.05 19.23 8.83
CA THR A 147 6.02 18.19 8.91
C THR A 147 4.68 18.82 9.26
N THR A 148 3.67 18.50 8.44
CA THR A 148 2.27 18.84 8.66
C THR A 148 1.51 17.57 9.00
N MET A 149 0.76 17.59 10.10
CA MET A 149 0.00 16.44 10.58
C MET A 149 -1.49 16.63 10.35
N TYR A 150 -2.11 15.59 9.82
CA TYR A 150 -3.56 15.38 9.75
C TYR A 150 -3.91 14.14 10.58
N GLU A 151 -5.20 13.79 10.68
CA GLU A 151 -5.65 12.67 11.52
C GLU A 151 -4.94 11.34 11.19
N LYS A 152 -4.88 10.98 9.90
CA LYS A 152 -4.27 9.74 9.42
C LYS A 152 -3.07 9.95 8.49
N VAL A 153 -2.70 11.21 8.25
CA VAL A 153 -1.69 11.57 7.24
C VAL A 153 -0.60 12.44 7.86
N SER A 154 0.65 12.13 7.55
CA SER A 154 1.79 13.01 7.79
C SER A 154 2.35 13.45 6.44
N VAL A 155 2.42 14.75 6.22
CA VAL A 155 3.06 15.33 5.03
C VAL A 155 4.35 15.99 5.46
N GLN A 156 5.46 15.52 4.90
CA GLN A 156 6.80 16.01 5.18
C GLN A 156 7.38 16.67 3.94
N SER A 157 8.14 17.75 4.11
CA SER A 157 8.83 18.39 2.98
C SER A 157 10.19 18.92 3.36
N CYS A 158 11.10 18.94 2.40
CA CYS A 158 12.45 19.46 2.57
C CYS A 158 12.89 20.14 1.28
N ALA A 159 13.50 21.32 1.37
CA ALA A 159 14.09 21.96 0.21
C ALA A 159 15.32 21.18 -0.27
N GLY A 160 15.52 21.15 -1.59
CA GLY A 160 16.74 20.62 -2.20
C GLY A 160 17.84 21.68 -2.24
N ILE A 161 19.09 21.24 -2.30
CA ILE A 161 20.24 22.14 -2.46
C ILE A 161 20.43 22.42 -3.97
N THR A 162 20.06 23.62 -4.42
CA THR A 162 20.31 24.11 -5.78
C THR A 162 21.71 24.73 -5.87
N LYS A 163 22.76 23.92 -6.02
CA LYS A 163 24.08 24.44 -6.40
C LYS A 163 24.24 24.36 -7.92
N ASP A 164 24.76 25.42 -8.53
CA ASP A 164 25.17 25.57 -9.94
C ASP A 164 26.24 24.56 -10.43
N SER A 165 26.49 23.46 -9.71
CA SER A 165 27.52 22.48 -10.04
C SER A 165 26.90 21.25 -10.71
N GLN A 166 27.05 21.23 -12.03
CA GLN A 166 27.18 20.08 -12.93
C GLN A 166 26.83 18.68 -12.36
N GLU A 167 25.78 18.10 -12.94
CA GLU A 167 25.53 16.67 -13.21
C GLU A 167 25.18 15.69 -12.06
N GLU A 168 25.58 15.88 -10.80
CA GLU A 168 25.35 14.82 -9.77
C GLU A 168 24.13 15.02 -8.86
N ASN A 169 23.65 16.25 -8.62
CA ASN A 169 22.58 16.55 -7.64
C ASN A 169 21.19 16.81 -8.26
N GLU A 170 21.01 16.55 -9.56
CA GLU A 170 19.72 16.80 -10.26
C GLU A 170 18.56 15.90 -9.79
N ARG A 171 18.86 14.83 -9.04
CA ARG A 171 17.85 13.83 -8.62
C ARG A 171 16.84 14.36 -7.60
N LEU A 172 17.24 15.33 -6.78
CA LEU A 172 16.45 15.78 -5.63
C LEU A 172 15.68 17.09 -5.84
N GLY A 173 15.96 17.78 -6.95
CA GLY A 173 15.13 18.90 -7.38
C GLY A 173 15.07 20.09 -6.42
N GLU A 174 14.07 20.93 -6.60
CA GLU A 174 13.83 22.12 -5.76
C GLU A 174 13.24 21.76 -4.39
N LYS A 175 12.39 20.73 -4.35
CA LYS A 175 11.66 20.32 -3.16
C LYS A 175 11.40 18.82 -3.18
N ALA A 176 11.72 18.17 -2.07
CA ALA A 176 11.30 16.81 -1.78
C ALA A 176 9.98 16.83 -1.00
N PHE A 177 9.02 16.04 -1.47
CA PHE A 177 7.72 15.84 -0.85
C PHE A 177 7.58 14.39 -0.42
N TYR A 178 7.13 14.18 0.81
CA TYR A 178 6.91 12.87 1.39
C TYR A 178 5.53 12.87 2.04
N ALA A 179 4.75 11.83 1.81
CA ALA A 179 3.52 11.59 2.55
C ALA A 179 3.55 10.20 3.15
N TYR A 180 3.03 10.08 4.36
CA TYR A 180 2.66 8.82 5.00
C TYR A 180 1.17 8.85 5.25
N VAL A 181 0.46 7.82 4.84
CA VAL A 181 -0.96 7.61 5.11
C VAL A 181 -1.08 6.31 5.90
N TYR A 182 -1.62 6.41 7.11
CA TYR A 182 -1.86 5.26 7.98
C TYR A 182 -2.77 4.24 7.28
N PRO A 183 -2.49 2.92 7.34
CA PRO A 183 -1.51 2.32 8.24
C PRO A 183 -0.09 2.20 7.70
N ASN A 184 0.15 2.21 6.40
CA ASN A 184 1.43 1.73 5.88
C ASN A 184 1.74 2.16 4.44
N PHE A 185 1.09 3.23 3.98
CA PHE A 185 1.23 3.73 2.62
C PHE A 185 2.09 5.00 2.62
N MET A 186 3.06 5.08 1.73
CA MET A 186 3.93 6.26 1.62
C MET A 186 4.06 6.70 0.16
N ILE A 187 4.12 8.01 -0.04
CA ILE A 187 4.35 8.64 -1.35
C ILE A 187 5.59 9.51 -1.23
N ASN A 188 6.57 9.31 -2.11
CA ASN A 188 7.72 10.19 -2.27
C ASN A 188 7.60 10.84 -3.64
N ARG A 189 7.60 12.17 -3.69
CA ARG A 189 7.66 12.92 -4.93
C ARG A 189 8.81 13.90 -4.90
N VAL A 190 9.57 13.89 -5.99
CA VAL A 190 10.69 14.80 -6.18
C VAL A 190 10.65 15.38 -7.58
N ILE A 191 10.80 16.70 -7.69
CA ILE A 191 10.66 17.46 -8.94
C ILE A 191 12.03 18.01 -9.35
N ALA A 192 12.71 17.37 -10.31
CA ALA A 192 14.02 17.81 -10.79
C ALA A 192 13.93 19.15 -11.55
N THR A 193 14.84 20.08 -11.23
CA THR A 193 14.86 21.47 -11.74
C THR A 193 15.21 21.61 -13.21
N SER A 194 16.14 20.81 -13.73
CA SER A 194 16.72 21.02 -15.06
C SER A 194 16.11 20.17 -16.19
N SER A 195 15.33 19.13 -15.88
CA SER A 195 15.02 18.08 -16.87
C SER A 195 13.52 17.78 -17.10
N LYS A 196 12.58 18.50 -16.47
CA LYS A 196 11.15 18.13 -16.42
C LYS A 196 10.92 16.66 -16.00
N ARG A 197 11.88 16.05 -15.30
CA ARG A 197 11.76 14.68 -14.79
C ARG A 197 11.23 14.76 -13.37
N ALA A 198 9.97 14.34 -13.19
CA ALA A 198 9.45 14.02 -11.88
C ALA A 198 9.66 12.52 -11.61
N TYR A 199 10.00 12.20 -10.38
CA TYR A 199 10.03 10.82 -9.90
C TYR A 199 9.03 10.69 -8.77
N GLU A 200 8.20 9.65 -8.86
CA GLU A 200 7.25 9.31 -7.82
C GLU A 200 7.51 7.87 -7.38
N THR A 201 7.66 7.68 -6.09
CA THR A 201 7.81 6.35 -5.50
C THR A 201 6.73 6.16 -4.48
N VAL A 202 5.94 5.12 -4.65
CA VAL A 202 4.96 4.72 -3.66
C VAL A 202 5.47 3.51 -2.92
N LYS A 203 5.40 3.52 -1.59
CA LYS A 203 5.79 2.38 -0.75
C LYS A 203 4.57 1.89 0.01
N GLU A 204 4.44 0.58 0.11
CA GLU A 204 3.41 -0.08 0.88
C GLU A 204 4.09 -1.15 1.74
N CYS A 205 4.03 -1.01 3.06
CA CYS A 205 4.64 -1.98 3.98
C CYS A 205 3.64 -3.05 4.42
N ARG A 206 3.66 -4.22 3.80
CA ARG A 206 2.78 -5.35 4.17
C ARG A 206 3.44 -6.22 5.23
N THR A 207 2.70 -6.68 6.22
CA THR A 207 3.14 -7.81 7.07
C THR A 207 2.82 -9.14 6.42
N LYS A 208 3.79 -10.06 6.43
CA LYS A 208 3.53 -11.50 6.39
C LYS A 208 3.30 -11.95 7.81
N THR A 209 2.11 -12.46 8.12
CA THR A 209 1.87 -13.15 9.39
C THR A 209 2.53 -14.53 9.30
N GLN A 210 3.55 -14.79 10.12
CA GLN A 210 4.07 -16.14 10.32
C GLN A 210 3.43 -16.76 11.58
N HIS A 211 2.79 -17.93 11.41
CA HIS A 211 2.30 -18.73 12.52
C HIS A 211 3.43 -19.63 13.03
N TYR A 212 3.88 -19.42 14.26
CA TYR A 212 4.82 -20.33 14.93
C TYR A 212 4.04 -21.28 15.84
N ALA A 213 4.02 -22.57 15.52
CA ALA A 213 3.61 -23.60 16.47
C ALA A 213 4.85 -24.03 17.27
N THR A 214 4.87 -23.79 18.58
CA THR A 214 5.91 -24.32 19.46
C THR A 214 5.46 -25.70 19.96
N ALA A 215 6.18 -26.75 19.57
CA ALA A 215 6.03 -28.06 20.19
C ALA A 215 6.93 -28.12 21.43
N SER A 216 6.34 -28.16 22.63
CA SER A 216 7.10 -28.47 23.84
C SER A 216 7.28 -29.98 23.97
N ASN A 217 8.46 -30.46 24.37
CA ASN A 217 8.78 -31.88 24.61
C ASN A 217 8.06 -32.51 25.83
N LYS A 218 6.86 -32.02 26.17
CA LYS A 218 5.98 -32.64 27.17
C LYS A 218 4.63 -32.85 26.51
N GLY A 219 4.19 -34.10 26.49
CA GLY A 219 3.10 -34.63 25.65
C GLY A 219 1.81 -33.80 25.61
N TRP A 220 1.02 -34.06 24.57
CA TRP A 220 -0.26 -33.43 24.27
C TRP A 220 -1.22 -33.48 25.47
N SER A 221 -1.32 -32.40 26.24
CA SER A 221 -2.50 -32.14 27.06
C SER A 221 -3.38 -31.14 26.33
N LEU A 222 -4.54 -31.60 25.84
CA LEU A 222 -5.62 -30.75 25.35
C LEU A 222 -6.12 -29.86 26.50
N ARG A 223 -5.48 -28.71 26.70
CA ARG A 223 -6.17 -27.57 27.31
C ARG A 223 -6.94 -26.92 26.18
N HIS A 224 -8.24 -26.73 26.38
CA HIS A 224 -9.10 -25.99 25.47
C HIS A 224 -8.48 -24.62 25.18
N ILE A 225 -7.87 -24.50 24.00
CA ILE A 225 -7.44 -23.22 23.44
C ILE A 225 -8.73 -22.56 22.97
N THR A 226 -9.12 -21.46 23.62
CA THR A 226 -10.25 -20.67 23.18
C THR A 226 -9.83 -19.81 22.00
N LEU A 227 -10.78 -19.39 21.14
CA LEU A 227 -10.48 -18.52 20.00
C LEU A 227 -9.74 -17.23 20.41
N GLY A 228 -9.90 -16.78 21.66
CA GLY A 228 -9.22 -15.62 22.24
C GLY A 228 -7.72 -15.81 22.46
N ASP A 229 -7.25 -17.04 22.72
CA ASP A 229 -5.83 -17.32 22.99
C ASP A 229 -4.99 -17.32 21.70
N ILE A 230 -5.61 -17.61 20.54
CA ILE A 230 -4.96 -17.55 19.22
C ILE A 230 -4.68 -16.09 18.80
N VAL A 231 -5.50 -15.13 19.25
CA VAL A 231 -5.35 -13.71 18.89
C VAL A 231 -4.13 -13.07 19.56
N HIS A 232 -3.73 -13.55 20.74
CA HIS A 232 -2.57 -13.00 21.47
C HIS A 232 -1.21 -13.60 21.08
N LEU A 233 -1.19 -14.73 20.36
CA LEU A 233 0.03 -15.44 19.95
C LEU A 233 0.46 -15.18 18.50
N LEU A 234 -0.23 -14.29 17.78
CA LEU A 234 0.22 -13.76 16.49
C LEU A 234 1.15 -12.57 16.71
N ARG A 235 2.37 -12.84 17.18
CA ARG A 235 3.44 -11.83 17.20
C ARG A 235 3.82 -11.50 15.76
N TRP A 236 3.37 -10.32 15.32
CA TRP A 236 3.64 -9.64 14.06
C TRP A 236 5.15 -9.61 13.73
N LEU A 237 5.65 -10.60 13.00
CA LEU A 237 7.01 -10.63 12.45
C LEU A 237 7.02 -11.14 11.00
N CYS A 238 7.92 -10.52 10.22
CA CYS A 238 8.07 -10.43 8.77
C CYS A 238 7.20 -9.36 8.09
N THR A 239 7.86 -8.34 7.54
CA THR A 239 7.24 -7.37 6.63
C THR A 239 7.81 -7.50 5.24
N THR A 240 6.93 -7.70 4.29
CA THR A 240 7.23 -7.41 2.89
C THR A 240 6.94 -5.95 2.61
N SER A 241 7.97 -5.12 2.47
CA SER A 241 7.80 -3.78 1.93
C SER A 241 7.80 -3.85 0.40
N THR A 242 6.69 -3.43 -0.21
CA THR A 242 6.56 -3.29 -1.65
C THR A 242 6.80 -1.83 -2.00
N VAL A 243 7.84 -1.56 -2.79
CA VAL A 243 8.14 -0.24 -3.34
C VAL A 243 7.73 -0.25 -4.81
N TYR A 244 6.75 0.56 -5.15
CA TYR A 244 6.38 0.90 -6.52
C TYR A 244 7.24 2.08 -6.96
N CYS A 245 8.11 1.87 -7.95
CA CYS A 245 8.88 2.95 -8.59
C CYS A 245 8.18 3.35 -9.88
N ILE A 246 7.64 4.57 -9.90
CA ILE A 246 7.05 5.21 -11.08
C ILE A 246 8.10 6.19 -11.62
N LYS A 247 8.55 5.99 -12.86
CA LYS A 247 9.61 6.81 -13.49
C LYS A 247 9.08 7.39 -14.80
N ILE A 248 9.28 8.69 -15.03
CA ILE A 248 9.18 9.26 -16.38
C ILE A 248 10.50 8.98 -17.12
N SER A 249 10.41 8.49 -18.36
CA SER A 249 11.45 8.72 -19.35
C SER A 249 10.97 9.85 -20.28
N PRO A 250 11.78 10.89 -20.54
CA PRO A 250 11.50 11.76 -21.67
C PRO A 250 11.70 10.93 -22.95
N HIS A 251 10.81 11.14 -23.92
CA HIS A 251 10.73 10.45 -25.23
C HIS A 251 9.90 9.15 -25.23
N ASP A 252 8.64 9.30 -25.64
CA ASP A 252 8.02 8.52 -26.72
C ASP A 252 6.81 9.34 -27.22
N THR A 253 7.11 10.29 -28.11
CA THR A 253 6.23 10.74 -29.19
C THR A 253 6.45 9.85 -30.39
#